data_AF-A0AB38DAJ0-F1
#
_entry.id   AF-A0AB38DAJ0-F1
#
_cell.length_a   1.000
_cell.length_b   1.000
_cell.length_c   1.000
_cell.angle_alpha   90.00
_cell.angle_beta   90.00
_cell.angle_gamma   90.00
#
_symmetry.space_group_name_H-M   'P 1'
#
loop_
_entity.id
_entity.type
_entity.pdbx_description
1 polymer ?
#
loop_
_entity_poly.entity_id
_entity_poly.type
_entity_poly.pdbx_seq_one_letter_code
_entity_poly.pdbx_strand_id
1 'polypeptide(L)'
;MAALISPYRADRDKIRAQHEKAGLPFVEVFVDTPVEICEQRDPKGMYAKARAGEISDFTGVNAPYEAPENAELVLRPEQGDPEQQAATILDYWLSV
;
A
#
# COMPACT_ATOMS: atom_id res chain seq x y z
N MET A 1 5.33 12.26 -9.04
CA MET A 1 5.39 11.11 -8.10
C MET A 1 3.97 10.83 -7.65
N ALA A 2 3.48 9.60 -7.83
CA ALA A 2 2.13 9.22 -7.44
C ALA A 2 2.21 7.99 -6.52
N ALA A 3 1.47 8.01 -5.41
CA ALA A 3 1.21 6.84 -4.58
C ALA A 3 -0.22 6.39 -4.87
N LEU A 4 -0.37 5.17 -5.39
CA LEU A 4 -1.66 4.62 -5.79
C LEU A 4 -2.01 3.45 -4.88
N ILE A 5 -3.29 3.24 -4.67
CA ILE A 5 -3.79 2.00 -4.06
C ILE A 5 -3.74 0.93 -5.16
N SER A 6 -2.97 -0.12 -4.94
CA SER A 6 -2.87 -1.30 -5.82
C SER A 6 -3.50 -2.50 -5.13
N PRO A 7 -4.85 -2.61 -5.10
CA PRO A 7 -5.55 -3.52 -4.21
C PRO A 7 -5.44 -4.99 -4.63
N TYR A 8 -5.26 -5.27 -5.92
CA TYR A 8 -5.27 -6.63 -6.46
C TYR A 8 -3.85 -7.18 -6.59
N ARG A 9 -3.60 -8.40 -6.08
CA ARG A 9 -2.28 -9.05 -6.18
C ARG A 9 -1.85 -9.26 -7.62
N ALA A 10 -2.77 -9.72 -8.46
CA ALA A 10 -2.49 -9.98 -9.86
C ALA A 10 -1.89 -8.78 -10.61
N ASP A 11 -2.33 -7.55 -10.28
CA ASP A 11 -1.79 -6.34 -10.88
C ASP A 11 -0.36 -6.07 -10.38
N ARG A 12 -0.10 -6.25 -9.08
CA ARG A 12 1.24 -6.09 -8.49
C ARG A 12 2.22 -7.14 -9.04
N ASP A 13 1.80 -8.39 -9.12
CA ASP A 13 2.57 -9.51 -9.70
C ASP A 13 2.93 -9.25 -11.16
N LYS A 14 1.99 -8.71 -11.94
CA LYS A 14 2.23 -8.34 -13.34
C LYS A 14 3.29 -7.25 -13.45
N ILE A 15 3.26 -6.22 -12.61
CA ILE A 15 4.26 -5.14 -12.61
C ILE A 15 5.63 -5.68 -12.16
N ARG A 16 5.68 -6.51 -11.12
CA ARG A 16 6.89 -7.20 -10.67
C ARG A 16 7.53 -7.99 -11.83
N ALA A 17 6.76 -8.83 -12.50
CA ALA A 17 7.23 -9.63 -13.64
C ALA A 17 7.70 -8.77 -14.83
N GLN A 18 7.12 -7.58 -15.03
CA GLN A 18 7.58 -6.64 -16.06
C GLN A 18 8.94 -6.04 -15.71
N HIS A 19 9.18 -5.69 -14.45
CA HIS A 19 10.47 -5.19 -13.99
C HIS A 19 11.55 -6.27 -14.09
N GLU A 20 11.25 -7.50 -13.66
CA GLU A 20 12.15 -8.65 -13.80
C GLU A 20 12.57 -8.87 -15.27
N LYS A 21 11.61 -8.86 -16.20
CA LYS A 21 11.88 -8.99 -17.64
C LYS A 21 12.75 -7.87 -18.20
N ALA A 22 12.63 -6.67 -17.64
CA ALA A 22 13.41 -5.51 -18.04
C ALA A 22 14.79 -5.46 -17.35
N GLY A 23 15.10 -6.39 -16.43
CA GLY A 23 16.30 -6.33 -15.60
C GLY A 23 16.31 -5.13 -14.66
N LEU A 24 15.12 -4.63 -14.28
CA LEU A 24 14.97 -3.50 -13.38
C LEU A 24 14.67 -3.99 -11.96
N PRO A 25 15.33 -3.41 -10.93
CA PRO A 25 14.98 -3.69 -9.55
C PRO A 25 13.54 -3.25 -9.26
N PHE A 26 12.84 -4.06 -8.46
CA PHE A 26 11.48 -3.80 -8.02
C PHE A 26 11.38 -4.18 -6.55
N VAL A 27 10.77 -3.31 -5.75
CA VAL A 27 10.56 -3.51 -4.32
C VAL A 27 9.09 -3.23 -4.01
N GLU A 28 8.38 -4.24 -3.54
CA GLU A 28 7.02 -4.11 -3.05
C GLU A 28 7.04 -3.77 -1.56
N VAL A 29 6.60 -2.56 -1.25
CA VAL A 29 6.47 -2.08 0.12
C VAL A 29 4.99 -2.09 0.51
N PHE A 30 4.63 -2.96 1.44
CA PHE A 30 3.28 -3.03 1.98
C PHE A 30 3.11 -2.10 3.18
N VAL A 31 2.32 -1.04 3.01
CA VAL A 31 1.92 -0.15 4.11
C VAL A 31 0.70 -0.76 4.81
N ASP A 32 0.96 -1.60 5.79
CA ASP A 32 0.01 -2.44 6.53
C ASP A 32 -0.60 -1.66 7.71
N THR A 33 -1.32 -0.59 7.39
CA THR A 33 -2.12 0.14 8.39
C THR A 33 -3.53 -0.45 8.45
N PRO A 34 -4.01 -0.89 9.64
CA PRO A 34 -5.38 -1.37 9.81
C PRO A 34 -6.42 -0.38 9.27
N VAL A 35 -7.47 -0.90 8.62
CA VAL A 35 -8.48 -0.07 7.96
C VAL A 35 -9.21 0.85 8.94
N GLU A 36 -9.38 0.41 10.19
CA GLU A 36 -10.01 1.19 11.24
C GLU A 36 -9.21 2.47 11.57
N ILE A 37 -7.87 2.39 11.52
CA ILE A 37 -6.99 3.55 11.71
C ILE A 37 -7.04 4.46 10.48
N CYS A 38 -7.09 3.89 9.27
CA CYS A 38 -7.27 4.66 8.05
C CYS A 38 -8.60 5.42 8.02
N GLU A 39 -9.69 4.77 8.45
CA GLU A 39 -11.03 5.33 8.61
C GLU A 39 -11.05 6.43 9.67
N GLN A 40 -10.37 6.24 10.80
CA GLN A 40 -10.27 7.27 11.83
C GLN A 40 -9.56 8.53 11.33
N ARG A 41 -8.53 8.38 10.50
CA ARG A 41 -7.75 9.50 9.97
C ARG A 41 -8.51 10.30 8.91
N ASP A 42 -9.27 9.61 8.06
CA ASP A 42 -10.05 10.10 6.90
C ASP A 42 -9.82 11.58 6.49
N PRO A 43 -8.60 11.95 6.05
CA PRO A 43 -8.22 13.36 5.89
C PRO A 43 -8.98 14.04 4.74
N LYS A 44 -9.63 13.26 3.88
CA LYS A 44 -10.36 13.72 2.70
C LYS A 44 -11.87 13.47 2.82
N GLY A 45 -12.35 12.90 3.92
CA GLY A 45 -13.77 12.52 4.08
C GLY A 45 -14.23 11.43 3.11
N MET A 46 -13.30 10.64 2.55
CA MET A 46 -13.62 9.63 1.54
C MET A 46 -14.19 8.36 2.16
N TYR A 47 -13.66 7.95 3.33
CA TYR A 47 -14.23 6.82 4.06
C TYR A 47 -15.65 7.14 4.54
N ALA A 48 -15.89 8.36 5.04
CA ALA A 48 -17.23 8.80 5.42
C ALA A 48 -18.23 8.70 4.26
N LYS A 49 -17.86 9.18 3.06
CA LYS A 49 -18.69 9.08 1.85
C LYS A 49 -18.92 7.63 1.40
N ALA A 50 -17.89 6.79 1.45
CA ALA A 50 -18.00 5.38 1.13
C ALA A 50 -18.97 4.66 2.08
N ARG A 51 -18.87 4.91 3.39
CA ARG A 51 -19.78 4.38 4.41
C ARG A 51 -21.22 4.88 4.25
N ALA A 52 -21.40 6.10 3.74
CA ALA A 52 -22.72 6.65 3.39
C ALA A 52 -23.30 6.08 2.08
N GLY A 53 -22.54 5.26 1.34
CA GLY A 53 -22.97 4.68 0.06
C GLY A 53 -22.82 5.61 -1.15
N GLU A 54 -22.14 6.75 -0.99
CA GLU A 54 -21.90 7.70 -2.09
C GLU A 54 -20.77 7.25 -3.02
N ILE A 55 -19.94 6.29 -2.59
CA ILE A 55 -18.84 5.70 -3.36
C ILE A 55 -18.96 4.17 -3.32
N SER A 56 -19.19 3.54 -4.48
CA SER A 56 -19.48 2.11 -4.61
C SER A 56 -18.26 1.19 -4.61
N ASP A 57 -17.10 1.69 -5.01
CA ASP A 57 -15.89 0.89 -5.27
C ASP A 57 -14.69 1.42 -4.49
N PHE A 58 -14.89 1.56 -3.17
CA PHE A 58 -13.92 2.07 -2.22
C PHE A 58 -13.18 0.95 -1.50
N THR A 59 -11.88 0.85 -1.75
CA THR A 59 -10.99 -0.15 -1.16
C THR A 59 -11.01 -0.09 0.37
N GLY A 60 -11.20 -1.26 1.00
CA GLY A 60 -11.29 -1.39 2.46
C GLY A 60 -12.70 -1.20 3.04
N VAL A 61 -13.67 -0.79 2.23
CA VAL A 61 -15.08 -0.67 2.65
C VAL A 61 -15.98 -1.63 1.88
N ASN A 62 -16.08 -1.45 0.55
CA ASN A 62 -16.94 -2.24 -0.34
C ASN A 62 -16.17 -2.85 -1.52
N ALA A 63 -14.90 -2.48 -1.71
CA ALA A 63 -13.96 -3.17 -2.60
C ALA A 63 -12.82 -3.85 -1.80
N PRO A 64 -12.29 -4.99 -2.24
CA PRO A 64 -11.27 -5.74 -1.51
C PRO A 64 -9.91 -5.03 -1.55
N TYR A 65 -9.08 -5.36 -0.56
CA TYR A 65 -7.64 -5.18 -0.61
C TYR A 65 -6.99 -6.54 -0.36
N GLU A 66 -6.30 -7.07 -1.37
CA GLU A 66 -5.60 -8.34 -1.28
C GLU A 66 -4.17 -8.06 -0.79
N ALA A 67 -3.91 -8.37 0.49
CA ALA A 67 -2.58 -8.20 1.08
C ALA A 67 -1.52 -8.99 0.28
N PRO A 68 -0.32 -8.43 0.05
CA PRO A 68 0.75 -9.14 -0.63
C PRO A 68 1.25 -10.32 0.21
N GLU A 69 1.59 -11.42 -0.46
CA GLU A 69 2.14 -12.61 0.21
C GLU A 69 3.66 -12.53 0.36
N ASN A 70 4.35 -11.84 -0.57
CA ASN A 70 5.80 -11.81 -0.66
C ASN A 70 6.34 -10.37 -0.85
N ALA A 71 5.82 -9.42 -0.07
CA ALA A 71 6.37 -8.07 -0.06
C ALA A 71 7.79 -8.07 0.54
N GLU A 72 8.70 -7.31 -0.08
CA GLU A 72 10.06 -7.12 0.43
C GLU A 72 10.09 -6.38 1.77
N LEU A 73 9.18 -5.42 1.96
CA LEU A 73 9.01 -4.68 3.19
C LEU A 73 7.55 -4.60 3.60
N VAL A 74 7.30 -4.70 4.90
CA VAL A 74 6.00 -4.45 5.52
C VAL A 74 6.18 -3.36 6.57
N LEU A 75 5.44 -2.25 6.40
CA LEU A 75 5.47 -1.09 7.26
C LEU A 75 4.17 -1.01 8.06
N ARG A 76 4.28 -1.06 9.39
CA ARG A 76 3.15 -1.00 10.31
C ARG A 76 3.17 0.28 11.15
N PRO A 77 2.00 0.81 11.56
CA PRO A 77 1.91 2.07 12.29
C PRO A 77 2.75 2.13 13.58
N GLU A 78 2.89 1.00 14.28
CA GLU A 78 3.63 0.90 15.53
C GLU A 78 5.16 0.93 15.36
N GLN A 79 5.67 0.80 14.13
CA GLN A 79 7.10 0.72 13.85
C GLN A 79 7.79 2.09 13.74
N GLY A 80 7.02 3.18 13.77
CA GLY A 80 7.56 4.53 13.74
C GLY A 80 6.70 5.51 12.98
N ASP A 81 7.12 6.76 13.00
CA ASP A 81 6.53 7.83 12.20
C ASP A 81 6.90 7.70 10.70
N PRO A 82 6.32 8.53 9.82
CA PRO A 82 6.62 8.46 8.39
C PRO A 82 8.10 8.69 8.03
N GLU A 83 8.85 9.47 8.83
CA GLU A 83 10.26 9.74 8.58
C GLU A 83 11.10 8.47 8.85
N GLN A 84 10.84 7.80 9.97
CA GLN A 84 11.48 6.54 10.35
C GLN A 84 11.15 5.41 9.35
N GLN A 85 9.90 5.33 8.91
CA GLN A 85 9.50 4.35 7.90
C GLN A 85 10.14 4.63 6.53
N ALA A 86 10.24 5.90 6.12
CA ALA A 86 10.94 6.27 4.89
C ALA A 86 12.44 5.91 4.94
N ALA A 87 13.09 6.12 6.09
CA ALA A 87 14.47 5.70 6.30
C ALA A 87 14.64 4.18 6.15
N THR A 88 13.70 3.39 6.68
CA THR A 88 13.70 1.92 6.54
C THR A 88 13.63 1.48 5.06
N ILE A 89 12.80 2.15 4.25
CA ILE A 89 12.71 1.88 2.82
C ILE A 89 14.05 2.21 2.13
N LEU A 90 14.66 3.33 2.48
CA LEU A 90 15.92 3.77 1.88
C LEU A 90 17.07 2.81 2.23
N ASP A 91 17.16 2.38 3.49
CA ASP A 91 18.18 1.44 3.95
C ASP A 91 18.06 0.10 3.22
N TYR A 92 16.83 -0.41 3.05
CA TYR A 92 16.58 -1.60 2.26
C TYR A 92 17.00 -1.40 0.80
N TRP A 93 16.59 -0.29 0.17
CA TRP A 93 16.91 0.00 -1.23
C TRP A 93 18.41 0.11 -1.49
N LEU A 94 19.18 0.64 -0.55
CA LEU A 94 20.64 0.74 -0.65
C LEU A 94 21.37 -0.60 -0.45
N SER A 95 20.65 -1.64 0.02
CA SER A 95 21.19 -2.97 0.26
C SER A 95 20.96 -3.97 -0.89
N VAL A 96 20.14 -3.62 -1.89
CA VAL A 96 19.75 -4.46 -3.02
C VAL A 96 20.46 -4.10 -4.33
#